data_AF-A0A397FN71-F1
#
_entry.id   AF-A0A397FN71-F1
#
_cell.length_a   1.000
_cell.length_b   1.000
_cell.length_c   1.000
_cell.angle_alpha   90.00
_cell.angle_beta   90.00
_cell.angle_gamma   90.00
#
_symmetry.space_group_name_H-M   'P 1'
#
loop_
_entity.id
_entity.type
_entity.pdbx_description
1 polymer ?
#
loop_
_entity_poly.entity_id
_entity_poly.type
_entity_poly.pdbx_seq_one_letter_code
_entity_poly.pdbx_strand_id
1 'polypeptide(L)'
;MKFKTWEWIYWGIVLFFLILIMVAIIKSGKEGFKVTIKKHNQTTITYWSKPKAFGYLVGIPFGIMFTLWLIIKAATGGFKE
;
A
#
# COMPACT_ATOMS: atom_id res chain seq x y z
N MET A 1 2.92 20.65 16.80
CA MET A 1 1.96 20.02 15.88
C MET A 1 0.88 19.29 16.68
N LYS A 2 -0.32 19.86 16.81
CA LYS A 2 -1.49 19.12 17.32
C LYS A 2 -2.10 18.38 16.14
N PHE A 3 -1.89 17.06 16.06
CA PHE A 3 -2.56 16.23 15.06
C PHE A 3 -4.06 16.23 15.35
N LYS A 4 -4.86 16.62 14.35
CA LYS A 4 -6.32 16.63 14.48
C LYS A 4 -6.83 15.19 14.58
N THR A 5 -7.94 14.96 15.29
CA THR A 5 -8.52 13.62 15.49
C THR A 5 -8.73 12.86 14.17
N TRP A 6 -9.08 13.56 13.09
CA TRP A 6 -9.23 12.96 11.77
C TRP A 6 -7.90 12.48 11.16
N GLU A 7 -6.78 13.14 11.45
CA GLU A 7 -5.46 12.70 11.01
C GLU A 7 -5.04 11.43 11.73
N TRP A 8 -5.34 11.32 13.03
CA TRP A 8 -5.10 10.08 13.78
C TRP A 8 -5.90 8.91 13.23
N ILE A 9 -7.17 9.11 12.91
CA ILE A 9 -8.01 8.08 12.28
C ILE A 9 -7.43 7.70 10.92
N TYR A 10 -7.05 8.68 10.11
CA TYR A 10 -6.45 8.47 8.79
C TYR A 10 -5.16 7.63 8.86
N TRP A 11 -4.21 8.05 9.70
CA TRP A 11 -2.95 7.34 9.89
C TRP A 11 -3.14 5.97 10.54
N GLY A 12 -4.13 5.81 11.42
CA GLY A 12 -4.53 4.52 11.98
C GLY A 12 -5.01 3.53 10.92
N ILE A 13 -5.84 3.97 9.97
CA ILE A 13 -6.30 3.16 8.83
C ILE A 13 -5.10 2.77 7.94
N VAL A 14 -4.21 3.73 7.64
CA VAL A 14 -3.00 3.47 6.86
C VAL A 14 -2.12 2.41 7.52
N LEU A 15 -1.93 2.50 8.84
CA LEU A 15 -1.15 1.54 9.62
C LEU A 15 -1.80 0.15 9.62
N PHE A 16 -3.12 0.08 9.75
CA PHE A 16 -3.88 -1.17 9.66
C PHE A 16 -3.70 -1.86 8.30
N PHE A 17 -3.80 -1.11 7.20
CA PHE A 17 -3.56 -1.64 5.85
C PHE A 17 -2.12 -2.13 5.66
N LEU A 18 -1.13 -1.40 6.19
CA LEU A 18 0.27 -1.83 6.18
C LEU A 18 0.47 -3.18 6.89
N ILE A 19 -0.14 -3.35 8.06
CA ILE A 19 -0.08 -4.60 8.83
C ILE A 19 -0.73 -5.74 8.05
N LEU A 20 -1.92 -5.53 7.47
CA LEU A 20 -2.60 -6.55 6.66
C LEU A 20 -1.74 -7.01 5.48
N ILE A 21 -1.09 -6.08 4.77
CA ILE A 21 -0.22 -6.41 3.64
C ILE A 21 1.04 -7.15 4.11
N MET A 22 1.65 -6.72 5.23
CA MET A 22 2.77 -7.44 5.82
C MET A 22 2.39 -8.88 6.19
N VAL A 23 1.23 -9.08 6.83
CA VAL A 23 0.71 -10.42 7.17
C VAL A 23 0.48 -11.25 5.91
N ALA A 24 -0.11 -10.67 4.85
CA ALA A 24 -0.33 -11.36 3.58
C ALA A 24 0.99 -11.80 2.91
N ILE A 25 2.03 -10.98 3.01
CA ILE A 25 3.36 -11.29 2.46
C ILE A 25 4.09 -12.34 3.28
N ILE A 26 4.01 -12.26 4.60
CA ILE A 26 4.59 -13.26 5.50
C ILE A 26 3.88 -14.61 5.27
N LYS A 27 2.54 -14.61 5.16
CA LYS A 27 1.74 -15.81 4.87
C LYS A 27 1.95 -16.37 3.46
N SER A 28 2.36 -15.55 2.49
CA SER A 28 2.61 -16.02 1.11
C SER A 28 3.80 -16.99 0.98
N GLY A 29 4.52 -17.32 2.06
CA GLY A 29 5.52 -18.40 2.05
C GLY A 29 6.73 -18.13 1.16
N LYS A 30 7.69 -19.06 1.02
CA LYS A 30 8.92 -18.93 0.19
C LYS A 30 8.64 -18.84 -1.31
N GLU A 31 7.42 -19.13 -1.72
CA GLU A 31 6.99 -19.12 -3.10
C GLU A 31 6.60 -17.68 -3.47
N GLY A 32 7.25 -17.10 -4.48
CA GLY A 32 6.92 -15.75 -4.93
C GLY A 32 5.45 -15.63 -5.34
N PHE A 33 4.95 -14.40 -5.48
CA PHE A 33 3.59 -14.18 -5.98
C PHE A 33 3.47 -14.81 -7.37
N LYS A 34 2.67 -15.89 -7.46
CA LYS A 34 2.43 -16.63 -8.69
C LYS A 34 1.35 -15.90 -9.48
N VAL A 35 1.75 -14.97 -10.33
CA VAL A 35 0.81 -14.34 -11.25
C VAL A 35 0.64 -15.27 -12.44
N THR A 36 -0.52 -15.91 -12.52
CA THR A 36 -0.87 -16.79 -13.65
C THR A 36 -1.59 -15.95 -14.69
N ILE A 37 -0.88 -15.59 -15.75
CA ILE A 37 -1.49 -14.88 -16.89
C ILE A 37 -1.85 -15.95 -17.92
N LYS A 38 -3.15 -16.18 -18.11
CA LYS A 38 -3.65 -16.98 -19.23
C LYS A 38 -3.88 -16.05 -20.42
N LYS A 39 -3.01 -16.13 -21.43
CA LYS A 39 -3.20 -15.44 -22.71
C LYS A 39 -3.16 -16.49 -23.81
N HIS A 40 -4.26 -16.62 -24.57
CA HIS A 40 -4.39 -17.43 -25.78
C HIS A 40 -3.62 -18.77 -25.73
N ASN A 41 -4.09 -19.70 -24.89
CA ASN A 41 -3.55 -21.07 -24.75
C ASN A 41 -2.12 -21.21 -24.17
N GLN A 42 -1.46 -20.12 -23.79
CA GLN A 42 -0.21 -20.16 -23.01
C GLN A 42 -0.44 -19.69 -21.59
N THR A 43 -0.08 -20.55 -20.62
CA THR A 43 -0.07 -20.21 -19.20
C THR A 43 1.33 -19.75 -18.85
N THR A 44 1.56 -18.43 -18.85
CA THR A 44 2.84 -17.89 -18.40
C THR A 44 2.76 -17.72 -16.89
N ILE A 45 3.53 -18.54 -16.16
CA ILE A 45 3.68 -18.43 -14.72
C ILE A 45 4.83 -17.44 -14.48
N THR A 46 4.49 -16.20 -14.11
CA THR A 46 5.50 -15.21 -13.74
C THR A 46 5.63 -15.17 -12.24
N TYR A 47 6.84 -15.48 -11.75
CA TYR A 47 7.18 -15.34 -10.33
C TYR A 47 7.67 -13.93 -10.08
N TRP A 48 6.87 -13.12 -9.40
CA TRP A 48 7.34 -11.82 -8.93
C TRP A 48 8.12 -12.01 -7.64
N SER A 49 9.37 -11.53 -7.64
CA SER A 49 10.19 -11.47 -6.43
C SER A 49 9.44 -10.69 -5.35
N LYS A 50 9.37 -11.22 -4.13
CA LYS A 50 8.68 -10.59 -2.98
C LYS A 50 8.96 -9.08 -2.81
N PRO A 51 10.20 -8.58 -2.99
CA PRO A 51 10.47 -7.15 -2.83
C PRO A 51 9.78 -6.29 -3.90
N LYS A 52 9.71 -6.77 -5.15
CA LYS A 52 8.98 -6.07 -6.22
C LYS A 52 7.49 -6.06 -5.92
N ALA A 53 6.90 -7.20 -5.59
CA ALA A 53 5.48 -7.27 -5.22
C ALA A 53 5.16 -6.38 -4.00
N PHE A 54 6.03 -6.35 -2.98
CA PHE A 54 5.91 -5.44 -1.84
C PHE A 54 5.98 -3.97 -2.27
N GLY A 55 6.95 -3.59 -3.10
CA GLY A 55 7.06 -2.21 -3.60
C GLY A 55 5.82 -1.74 -4.36
N TYR A 56 5.24 -2.60 -5.20
CA TYR A 56 3.99 -2.29 -5.92
C TYR A 56 2.77 -2.28 -5.00
N LEU A 57 2.65 -3.24 -4.08
CA LEU A 57 1.46 -3.40 -3.21
C LEU A 57 1.46 -2.47 -2.01
N VAL A 58 2.62 -2.00 -1.55
CA VAL A 58 2.76 -1.12 -0.39
C VAL A 58 3.18 0.28 -0.84
N GLY A 59 4.23 0.40 -1.65
CA GLY A 59 4.81 1.70 -2.01
C GLY A 59 3.86 2.59 -2.80
N ILE A 60 3.20 2.04 -3.82
CA ILE A 60 2.29 2.81 -4.68
C ILE A 60 1.05 3.30 -3.92
N PRO A 61 0.24 2.44 -3.26
CA PRO A 61 -0.94 2.91 -2.54
C PRO A 61 -0.57 3.80 -1.36
N PHE A 62 0.53 3.54 -0.65
CA PHE A 62 0.99 4.42 0.42
C PHE A 62 1.38 5.80 -0.10
N GLY A 63 2.08 5.87 -1.23
CA GLY A 63 2.41 7.15 -1.89
C GLY A 63 1.18 7.93 -2.34
N ILE A 64 0.17 7.25 -2.90
CA ILE A 64 -1.11 7.88 -3.29
C ILE A 64 -1.85 8.39 -2.05
N MET A 65 -1.96 7.58 -1.01
CA MET A 65 -2.59 7.97 0.25
C MET A 65 -1.88 9.17 0.89
N PHE A 66 -0.55 9.12 0.99
CA PHE A 66 0.23 10.24 1.51
C PHE A 66 0.02 11.53 0.72
N THR A 67 0.01 11.45 -0.61
CA THR A 67 -0.24 12.60 -1.48
C THR A 67 -1.65 13.16 -1.29
N LEU A 68 -2.67 12.31 -1.19
CA LEU A 68 -4.04 12.72 -0.88
C LEU A 68 -4.14 13.40 0.48
N TRP A 69 -3.46 12.87 1.50
CA TRP A 69 -3.41 13.50 2.82
C TRP A 69 -2.77 14.89 2.77
N LEU A 70 -1.66 15.06 2.03
CA LEU A 70 -1.03 16.37 1.84
C LEU A 70 -1.97 17.36 1.14
N ILE A 71 -2.69 16.93 0.09
CA ILE A 71 -3.65 17.78 -0.63
C ILE A 71 -4.79 18.21 0.31
N ILE A 72 -5.37 17.27 1.05
CA ILE A 72 -6.46 17.56 2.01
C ILE A 72 -5.96 18.47 3.12
N LYS A 73 -4.76 18.22 3.64
CA LYS A 73 -4.14 19.05 4.68
C LYS A 73 -3.84 20.46 4.18
N ALA A 74 -3.41 20.61 2.93
CA ALA A 74 -3.23 21.92 2.31
C ALA A 74 -4.56 22.66 2.09
N ALA A 75 -5.58 21.96 1.58
CA ALA A 75 -6.91 22.53 1.35
C ALA A 75 -7.61 22.97 2.65
N THR A 76 -7.41 22.22 3.73
CA THR A 76 -8.00 22.50 5.04
C THR A 76 -7.19 23.50 5.88
N GLY A 77 -6.12 24.08 5.33
CA GLY A 77 -5.26 25.04 6.03
C GLY A 77 -4.39 24.42 7.13
N GLY A 78 -4.28 23.09 7.19
CA GLY A 78 -3.55 22.35 8.23
C GLY A 78 -2.03 22.49 8.21
N PHE A 79 -1.46 23.25 7.26
CA PHE A 79 -0.05 23.66 7.27
C PHE A 79 0.18 25.09 7.81
N LYS A 80 -0.89 25.83 8.11
CA LYS A 80 -0.81 27.21 8.64
C LYS A 80 -0.83 27.27 10.18
N GLU A 81 -0.91 26.13 10.87
CA GLU A 81 -0.85 26.01 12.33
C GLU A 81 0.56 25.69 12.85
#